data_AF-A0A4D6WLF9-F1
#
_entry.id   AF-A0A4D6WLF9-F1
#
_cell.length_a   1.000
_cell.length_b   1.000
_cell.length_c   1.000
_cell.angle_alpha   90.00
_cell.angle_beta   90.00
_cell.angle_gamma   90.00
#
_symmetry.space_group_name_H-M   'P 1'
#
loop_
_entity.id
_entity.type
_entity.pdbx_description
1 polymer ?
#
loop_
_entity_poly.entity_id
_entity_poly.type
_entity_poly.pdbx_seq_one_letter_code
_entity_poly.pdbx_strand_id
1 'polypeptide(L)'
;MKWINKFSESQIPYYIYKLNKGDQILYKNTINYNNCMIILNGVLCILKTFNNKKIFTIAILSTNDSINLKYFNINIQYYYKLIALEKT
;
A
#
# COMPACT_ATOMS: atom_id res chain seq x y z
N MET A 1 -4.27 -16.17 4.90
CA MET A 1 -2.97 -16.45 5.59
C MET A 1 -1.91 -17.17 4.74
N LYS A 2 -2.21 -17.63 3.50
CA LYS A 2 -1.23 -18.29 2.61
C LYS A 2 0.12 -17.56 2.50
N TRP A 3 0.11 -16.24 2.46
CA TRP A 3 1.32 -15.42 2.35
C TRP A 3 2.20 -15.44 3.59
N ILE A 4 1.60 -15.43 4.79
CA ILE A 4 2.35 -15.56 6.05
C ILE A 4 3.12 -16.88 6.02
N ASN A 5 2.42 -18.00 5.77
CA ASN A 5 3.04 -19.33 5.74
C ASN A 5 4.17 -19.40 4.70
N LYS A 6 3.92 -18.94 3.47
CA LYS A 6 4.94 -18.94 2.40
C LYS A 6 6.18 -18.12 2.77
N PHE A 7 6.01 -16.94 3.36
CA PHE A 7 7.13 -16.11 3.77
C PHE A 7 7.89 -16.71 4.95
N SER A 8 7.19 -17.31 5.93
CA SER A 8 7.82 -18.05 7.03
C SER A 8 8.62 -19.26 6.52
N GLU A 9 8.03 -20.09 5.66
CA GLU A 9 8.68 -21.26 5.05
C GLU A 9 9.93 -20.85 4.24
N SER A 10 9.86 -19.72 3.54
CA SER A 10 10.96 -19.18 2.75
C SER A 10 11.94 -18.32 3.54
N GLN A 11 11.72 -18.16 4.86
CA GLN A 11 12.52 -17.28 5.74
C GLN A 11 12.64 -15.83 5.25
N ILE A 12 11.63 -15.34 4.52
CA ILE A 12 11.57 -13.95 4.07
C ILE A 12 11.09 -13.10 5.23
N PRO A 13 11.83 -12.05 5.66
CA PRO A 13 11.37 -11.19 6.74
C PRO A 13 10.15 -10.37 6.31
N TYR A 14 9.14 -10.30 7.18
CA TYR A 14 7.92 -9.52 6.94
C TYR A 14 7.42 -8.87 8.23
N TYR A 15 6.59 -7.85 8.05
CA TYR A 15 5.86 -7.18 9.12
C TYR A 15 4.36 -7.26 8.85
N ILE A 16 3.57 -7.47 9.89
CA ILE A 16 2.11 -7.45 9.82
C ILE A 16 1.62 -6.16 10.45
N TYR A 17 0.84 -5.41 9.69
CA TYR A 17 0.16 -4.21 10.15
C TYR A 17 -1.35 -4.46 10.18
N LYS A 18 -2.02 -3.74 11.08
CA LYS A 18 -3.48 -3.75 11.18
C LYS A 18 -3.97 -2.32 11.10
N LEU A 19 -4.92 -2.08 10.22
CA LEU A 19 -5.53 -0.79 9.95
C LEU A 19 -7.00 -0.83 10.35
N ASN A 20 -7.44 0.19 11.05
CA ASN A 20 -8.86 0.43 11.23
C ASN A 20 -9.42 1.14 9.99
N LYS A 21 -10.75 1.06 9.82
CA LYS A 21 -11.44 1.79 8.76
C LYS A 21 -11.08 3.28 8.83
N GLY A 22 -10.65 3.85 7.70
CA GLY A 22 -10.24 5.23 7.57
C GLY A 22 -8.75 5.49 7.81
N ASP A 23 -8.01 4.54 8.39
CA ASP A 23 -6.56 4.66 8.54
C ASP A 23 -5.89 4.73 7.16
N GLN A 24 -4.76 5.46 7.10
CA GLN A 24 -4.09 5.79 5.85
C GLN A 24 -2.61 5.44 5.89
N ILE A 25 -2.12 4.83 4.81
CA ILE A 25 -0.69 4.70 4.55
C ILE A 25 -0.31 5.76 3.53
N LEU A 26 0.66 6.61 3.90
CA LEU A 26 1.21 7.63 3.01
C LEU A 26 2.44 7.07 2.31
N TYR A 27 2.38 7.00 0.98
CA TYR A 27 3.53 6.66 0.17
C TYR A 27 4.16 7.95 -0.37
N LYS A 28 5.25 8.38 0.25
CA LYS A 28 6.03 9.56 -0.16
C LYS A 28 7.29 9.13 -0.92
N ASN A 29 7.63 9.89 -1.94
CA ASN A 29 8.68 9.58 -2.92
C ASN A 29 10.12 9.75 -2.40
N THR A 30 10.36 9.65 -1.10
CA THR A 30 11.63 10.06 -0.48
C THR A 30 12.55 8.89 -0.13
N ILE A 31 12.09 7.64 -0.20
CA ILE A 31 12.89 6.50 0.23
C ILE A 31 12.72 5.32 -0.72
N ASN A 32 13.86 4.75 -1.09
CA ASN A 32 13.98 3.59 -1.98
C ASN A 32 13.56 2.33 -1.21
N TYR A 33 12.27 2.03 -1.19
CA TYR A 33 11.78 0.80 -0.60
C TYR A 33 11.55 -0.22 -1.69
N ASN A 34 12.43 -1.22 -1.77
CA ASN A 34 12.22 -2.44 -2.53
C ASN A 34 11.21 -3.35 -1.79
N ASN A 35 10.11 -2.76 -1.32
CA ASN A 35 9.14 -3.39 -0.43
C ASN A 35 7.86 -3.68 -1.21
N CYS A 36 7.31 -4.87 -1.01
CA CYS A 36 5.99 -5.24 -1.49
C CYS A 36 5.04 -5.29 -0.29
N MET A 37 3.83 -4.79 -0.46
CA MET A 37 2.74 -4.95 0.52
C MET A 37 1.71 -5.90 -0.02
N ILE A 38 1.17 -6.77 0.82
CA ILE A 38 0.11 -7.71 0.46
C ILE A 38 -1.05 -7.52 1.43
N ILE A 39 -2.26 -7.43 0.90
CA ILE A 39 -3.47 -7.32 1.71
C ILE A 39 -3.83 -8.73 2.20
N LEU A 40 -3.65 -8.99 3.50
CA LEU A 40 -3.93 -10.30 4.08
C LEU A 40 -5.43 -10.55 4.33
N ASN A 41 -6.16 -9.47 4.57
CA ASN A 41 -7.60 -9.42 4.77
C ASN A 41 -8.06 -7.96 4.62
N GLY A 42 -9.25 -7.71 4.09
CA GLY A 42 -9.83 -6.36 4.00
C GLY A 42 -9.72 -5.72 2.63
N VAL A 43 -10.03 -4.41 2.57
CA VAL A 43 -10.08 -3.62 1.34
C VAL A 43 -9.35 -2.29 1.51
N LEU A 44 -8.46 -1.97 0.55
CA LEU A 44 -7.73 -0.71 0.46
C LEU A 44 -8.12 0.06 -0.81
N CYS A 45 -8.27 1.37 -0.70
CA CYS A 45 -8.40 2.28 -1.83
C CYS A 45 -7.08 3.04 -2.05
N ILE A 46 -6.55 3.00 -3.27
CA ILE A 46 -5.38 3.77 -3.66
C ILE A 46 -5.82 5.08 -4.31
N LEU A 47 -5.37 6.20 -3.75
CA LEU A 47 -5.62 7.55 -4.24
C LEU A 47 -4.32 8.22 -4.65
N LYS A 48 -4.31 8.86 -5.81
CA LYS A 48 -3.28 9.82 -6.23
C LYS A 48 -3.71 11.21 -5.81
N THR A 49 -2.90 11.87 -4.98
CA THR A 49 -3.15 13.25 -4.58
C THR A 49 -2.08 14.15 -5.16
N PHE A 50 -2.47 15.09 -6.02
CA PHE A 50 -1.59 16.10 -6.59
C PHE A 50 -1.45 17.30 -5.64
N ASN A 51 -0.35 18.04 -5.73
CA ASN A 51 -0.09 19.21 -4.89
C ASN A 51 -1.16 20.31 -5.04
N ASN A 52 -1.82 20.38 -6.20
CA ASN A 52 -2.96 21.25 -6.45
C ASN A 52 -4.28 20.72 -5.85
N LYS A 53 -4.21 19.75 -4.92
CA LYS A 53 -5.33 19.11 -4.20
C LYS A 53 -6.28 18.28 -5.07
N LYS A 54 -5.99 18.05 -6.35
CA LYS A 54 -6.77 17.11 -7.17
C LYS A 54 -6.49 15.68 -6.70
N ILE A 55 -7.55 14.91 -6.50
CA ILE A 55 -7.49 13.52 -6.01
C ILE A 55 -8.10 12.62 -7.07
N PHE A 56 -7.42 11.53 -7.40
CA PHE A 56 -7.89 10.51 -8.33
C PHE A 56 -7.81 9.13 -7.69
N THR A 57 -8.89 8.37 -7.77
CA THR A 57 -8.87 6.95 -7.41
C THR A 57 -8.15 6.18 -8.50
N ILE A 58 -7.18 5.35 -8.11
CA ILE A 58 -6.39 4.54 -9.02
C ILE A 58 -6.88 3.11 -9.03
N ALA A 59 -7.10 2.56 -7.83
CA ALA A 59 -7.50 1.18 -7.66
C ALA A 59 -8.23 1.00 -6.32
N ILE A 60 -9.08 -0.03 -6.28
CA ILE A 60 -9.58 -0.63 -5.05
C ILE A 60 -9.00 -2.05 -5.05
N LEU A 61 -8.29 -2.39 -3.98
CA LEU A 61 -7.58 -3.64 -3.82
C LEU A 61 -8.13 -4.38 -2.61
N SER A 62 -8.12 -5.69 -2.68
CA SER A 62 -8.72 -6.58 -1.68
C SER A 62 -7.76 -7.70 -1.30
N THR A 63 -8.22 -8.62 -0.45
CA THR A 63 -7.47 -9.78 0.03
C THR A 63 -6.70 -10.50 -1.09
N ASN A 64 -5.40 -10.70 -0.85
CA ASN A 64 -4.37 -11.26 -1.73
C ASN A 64 -3.85 -10.37 -2.86
N ASP A 65 -4.40 -9.18 -3.07
CA ASP A 65 -3.77 -8.20 -3.96
C ASP A 65 -2.44 -7.72 -3.37
N SER A 66 -1.48 -7.52 -4.26
CA SER A 66 -0.14 -7.04 -3.92
C SER A 66 0.11 -5.67 -4.48
N ILE A 67 0.82 -4.85 -3.71
CA ILE A 67 1.15 -3.47 -4.03
C ILE A 67 2.66 -3.37 -4.11
N ASN A 68 3.15 -3.08 -5.31
CA ASN A 68 4.54 -2.79 -5.57
C ASN A 68 4.63 -1.39 -6.21
N LEU A 69 4.76 -0.37 -5.37
CA LEU A 69 4.89 1.00 -5.82
C LEU A 69 6.37 1.28 -6.15
N LYS A 70 6.77 0.97 -7.38
CA LYS A 70 8.12 1.29 -7.86
C LYS A 70 8.37 2.80 -7.80
N TYR A 71 9.61 3.14 -7.46
CA TYR A 71 10.10 4.51 -7.51
C TYR A 71 10.05 5.04 -8.95
N PHE A 72 9.44 6.21 -9.13
CA PHE A 72 9.57 7.00 -10.35
C PHE A 72 10.24 8.34 -9.98
N ASN A 73 11.09 8.82 -10.88
CA ASN A 73 12.14 9.83 -10.64
C ASN A 73 11.70 11.20 -10.07
N ILE A 74 12.70 12.00 -9.67
CA ILE A 74 12.78 13.06 -8.63
C ILE A 74 11.87 14.32 -8.73
N ASN A 75 10.93 14.45 -9.68
CA ASN A 75 10.13 15.69 -9.83
C ASN A 75 8.61 15.50 -9.69
N ILE A 76 8.20 14.67 -8.73
CA ILE A 76 6.80 14.27 -8.60
C ILE A 76 6.00 15.27 -7.75
N GLN A 77 5.06 15.98 -8.40
CA GLN A 77 4.08 16.89 -7.76
C GLN A 77 2.84 16.16 -7.21
N TYR A 78 2.99 14.90 -6.80
CA TYR A 78 1.91 14.08 -6.25
C TYR A 78 2.43 13.07 -5.23
N TYR A 79 1.51 12.48 -4.48
CA TYR A 79 1.80 11.35 -3.59
C TYR A 79 0.64 10.37 -3.62
N TYR A 80 0.90 9.13 -3.18
CA TYR A 80 -0.16 8.12 -3.08
C TYR A 80 -0.61 7.99 -1.63
N LYS A 81 -1.92 7.82 -1.45
CA LYS A 81 -2.55 7.41 -0.19
C LYS A 81 -3.18 6.05 -0.40
N LEU A 82 -2.99 5.15 0.55
CA LEU A 82 -3.78 3.94 0.66
C LEU A 82 -4.70 4.10 1.85
N ILE A 83 -6.01 3.97 1.66
CA ILE A 83 -7.01 4.16 2.71
C ILE A 83 -7.71 2.83 2.96
N ALA A 84 -7.80 2.42 4.21
CA ALA A 84 -8.58 1.25 4.60
C ALA A 84 -10.08 1.56 4.56
N LEU A 85 -10.82 0.85 3.69
CA LEU A 85 -12.28 1.03 3.58
C LEU A 85 -13.05 0.25 4.66
N GLU A 86 -12.38 -0.72 5.27
CA GLU A 86 -12.83 -1.51 6.41
C GLU A 86 -11.64 -1.87 7.31
N LYS A 87 -11.84 -2.74 8.29
CA LYS A 87 -10.76 -3.21 9.17
C LYS A 87 -9.90 -4.21 8.39
N THR A 88 -8.64 -3.84 8.15
CA THR A 88 -7.68 -4.53 7.28
C THR A 88 -6.51 -5.04 8.09
#